data_AF-A0A2K1NE30-F1
#
_entry.id   AF-A0A2K1NE30-F1
#
_cell.length_a   1.000
_cell.length_b   1.000
_cell.length_c   1.000
_cell.angle_alpha   90.00
_cell.angle_beta   90.00
_cell.angle_gamma   90.00
#
_symmetry.space_group_name_H-M   'P 1'
#
loop_
_entity.id
_entity.type
_entity.pdbx_description
1 polymer ?
#
loop_
_entity_poly.entity_id
_entity_poly.type
_entity_poly.pdbx_seq_one_letter_code
_entity_poly.pdbx_strand_id
1 'polypeptide(L)'
;MSNPIKDSIFKELFEDRTVFYDFLKAFLPKEITKQIKETDLKREQTELIGKDFSIKRSDILYKIEKGNGQDVYIYLLLEHQSKVDQLMAFRMLAYKVRIWEQYVKSHKKESEQKGFKLPVIIGIVFYDGKAKWTSPMDVKEKITEIKNMEEYLIKANYELINLSNIKEETIINMKNALGVILLTDKPNVKIKKMEELLKMINEDIISKLPEEEKEKFDKHRNAFLELLRKRTDYEEIEERFEELKEMEVPKMFNTLEEIAKRDREKAKVEGKIEGEKELIIEILNQRFGEDFDKSLEEKIRNANEETINQIKKNILSITIEELKEILK
;
A
#
# COMPACT_ATOMS: atom_id res chain seq x y z
N MET A 1 13.54 -2.65 -1.93
CA MET A 1 13.12 -3.36 -3.15
C MET A 1 11.63 -3.14 -3.29
N SER A 2 11.08 -3.16 -4.52
CA SER A 2 9.63 -3.14 -4.72
C SER A 2 9.05 -4.35 -4.02
N ASN A 3 7.86 -4.23 -3.46
CA ASN A 3 7.14 -5.40 -2.97
C ASN A 3 6.21 -5.84 -4.12
N PRO A 4 6.65 -6.83 -4.92
CA PRO A 4 6.03 -7.11 -6.22
C PRO A 4 4.57 -7.55 -6.13
N ILE A 5 4.16 -8.05 -4.96
CA ILE A 5 2.79 -8.47 -4.70
C ILE A 5 1.86 -7.25 -4.71
N LYS A 6 2.22 -6.19 -3.99
CA LYS A 6 1.44 -4.95 -3.99
C LYS A 6 1.48 -4.22 -5.34
N ASP A 7 2.63 -4.20 -6.04
CA ASP A 7 2.70 -3.70 -7.43
C ASP A 7 1.65 -4.42 -8.29
N SER A 8 1.56 -5.76 -8.17
CA SER A 8 0.62 -6.59 -8.91
C SER A 8 -0.83 -6.32 -8.54
N ILE A 9 -1.13 -6.17 -7.24
CA ILE A 9 -2.48 -5.89 -6.74
C ILE A 9 -2.98 -4.55 -7.28
N PHE A 10 -2.20 -3.48 -7.11
CA PHE A 10 -2.61 -2.17 -7.61
C PHE A 10 -2.67 -2.13 -9.13
N LYS A 11 -1.78 -2.85 -9.82
CA LYS A 11 -1.87 -3.02 -11.27
C LYS A 11 -3.22 -3.61 -11.64
N GLU A 12 -3.55 -4.80 -11.15
CA GLU A 12 -4.83 -5.47 -11.42
C GLU A 12 -6.04 -4.57 -11.11
N LEU A 13 -6.00 -3.88 -9.97
CA LEU A 13 -7.03 -2.93 -9.57
C LEU A 13 -7.20 -1.78 -10.58
N PHE A 14 -6.11 -1.17 -11.03
CA PHE A 14 -6.13 -0.04 -11.95
C PHE A 14 -6.24 -0.45 -13.43
N GLU A 15 -6.15 -1.74 -13.75
CA GLU A 15 -6.57 -2.27 -15.04
C GLU A 15 -8.10 -2.31 -15.19
N ASP A 16 -8.82 -2.36 -14.06
CA ASP A 16 -10.27 -2.19 -14.06
C ASP A 16 -10.63 -0.73 -14.35
N ARG A 17 -11.18 -0.51 -15.54
CA ARG A 17 -11.59 0.82 -16.03
C ARG A 17 -12.50 1.55 -15.05
N THR A 18 -13.42 0.85 -14.39
CA THR A 18 -14.39 1.46 -13.47
C THR A 18 -13.70 1.95 -12.20
N VAL A 19 -12.71 1.21 -11.70
CA VAL A 19 -11.92 1.59 -10.53
C VAL A 19 -10.93 2.70 -10.88
N PHE A 20 -10.27 2.59 -12.03
CA PHE A 20 -9.37 3.63 -12.52
C PHE A 20 -10.10 4.96 -12.75
N TYR A 21 -11.33 4.93 -13.27
CA TYR A 21 -12.14 6.14 -13.41
C TYR A 21 -12.46 6.80 -12.06
N ASP A 22 -12.77 6.00 -11.02
CA ASP A 22 -12.94 6.53 -9.66
C ASP A 22 -11.67 7.14 -9.11
N PHE A 23 -10.53 6.51 -9.36
CA PHE A 23 -9.22 7.03 -8.98
C PHE A 23 -8.95 8.40 -9.63
N LEU A 24 -9.21 8.54 -10.93
CA LEU A 24 -9.07 9.82 -11.62
C LEU A 24 -10.01 10.88 -11.03
N LYS A 25 -11.29 10.56 -10.84
CA LYS A 25 -12.27 11.48 -10.23
C LYS A 25 -11.86 11.94 -8.83
N ALA A 26 -11.23 11.07 -8.06
CA ALA A 26 -10.84 11.35 -6.68
C ALA A 26 -9.62 12.26 -6.56
N PHE A 27 -8.64 12.11 -7.47
CA PHE A 27 -7.32 12.71 -7.27
C PHE A 27 -6.88 13.71 -8.34
N LEU A 28 -7.48 13.71 -9.53
CA LEU A 28 -7.19 14.73 -10.52
C LEU A 28 -8.07 15.98 -10.34
N PRO A 29 -7.58 17.16 -10.78
CA PRO A 29 -8.36 18.40 -10.79
C PRO A 29 -9.73 18.23 -11.46
N LYS A 30 -10.76 18.88 -10.90
CA LYS A 30 -12.13 18.81 -11.39
C LYS A 30 -12.27 19.29 -12.84
N GLU A 31 -11.41 20.22 -13.24
CA GLU A 31 -11.32 20.77 -14.59
C GLU A 31 -10.96 19.68 -15.60
N ILE A 32 -10.14 18.72 -15.20
CA ILE A 32 -9.76 17.56 -16.02
C ILE A 32 -10.89 16.52 -15.98
N THR A 33 -11.31 16.12 -14.78
CA THR A 33 -12.23 14.98 -14.62
C THR A 33 -13.64 15.24 -15.15
N LYS A 34 -14.12 16.50 -15.13
CA LYS A 34 -15.39 16.89 -15.79
C LYS A 34 -15.42 16.63 -17.30
N GLN A 35 -14.24 16.58 -17.93
CA GLN A 35 -14.13 16.35 -19.35
C GLN A 35 -14.00 14.86 -19.69
N ILE A 36 -13.89 13.97 -18.70
CA ILE A 36 -13.62 12.54 -18.91
C ILE A 36 -14.88 11.76 -18.53
N LYS A 37 -15.36 10.90 -19.42
CA LYS A 37 -16.35 9.87 -19.09
C LYS A 37 -15.65 8.53 -18.94
N GLU A 38 -16.21 7.65 -18.11
CA GLU A 38 -15.67 6.30 -17.95
C GLU A 38 -15.56 5.56 -19.30
N THR A 39 -16.56 5.71 -20.18
CA THR A 39 -16.60 5.10 -21.50
C THR A 39 -15.51 5.59 -22.45
N ASP A 40 -14.91 6.76 -22.18
CA ASP A 40 -13.86 7.33 -23.01
C ASP A 40 -12.50 6.65 -22.74
N LEU A 41 -12.36 5.96 -21.61
CA LEU A 41 -11.11 5.33 -21.18
C LEU A 41 -10.86 4.02 -21.95
N LYS A 42 -9.85 4.03 -22.80
CA LYS A 42 -9.34 2.86 -23.51
C LYS A 42 -7.97 2.50 -22.98
N ARG A 43 -7.82 1.27 -22.48
CA ARG A 43 -6.53 0.81 -21.97
C ARG A 43 -5.60 0.50 -23.15
N GLU A 44 -4.36 0.99 -23.06
CA GLU A 44 -3.28 0.68 -24.00
C GLU A 44 -2.32 -0.34 -23.39
N GLN A 45 -1.77 -1.24 -24.21
CA GLN A 45 -0.78 -2.21 -23.76
C GLN A 45 0.60 -1.56 -23.65
N THR A 46 1.17 -1.60 -22.45
CA THR A 46 2.44 -0.95 -22.09
C THR A 46 3.69 -1.69 -22.55
N GLU A 47 3.58 -2.97 -22.93
CA GLU A 47 4.71 -3.86 -23.26
C GLU A 47 5.43 -3.54 -24.59
N LEU A 48 4.89 -2.60 -25.38
CA LEU A 48 5.39 -2.27 -26.73
C LEU A 48 6.47 -1.17 -26.78
N ILE A 49 7.05 -0.78 -25.64
CA ILE A 49 8.05 0.31 -25.55
C ILE A 49 9.44 -0.25 -25.17
N GLY A 50 10.26 -0.54 -26.19
CA GLY A 50 11.74 -0.48 -26.26
C GLY A 50 12.65 -0.99 -25.12
N LYS A 51 13.76 -1.67 -25.49
CA LYS A 51 14.65 -2.45 -24.61
C LYS A 51 15.48 -1.69 -23.55
N ASP A 52 15.65 -0.37 -23.62
CA ASP A 52 16.61 0.33 -22.74
C ASP A 52 15.98 1.23 -21.66
N PHE A 53 14.66 1.38 -21.66
CA PHE A 53 13.83 2.02 -20.62
C PHE A 53 12.41 1.46 -20.73
N SER A 54 12.29 0.13 -20.67
CA SER A 54 10.98 -0.50 -20.81
C SER A 54 10.03 0.08 -19.77
N ILE A 55 8.83 0.45 -20.23
CA ILE A 55 7.70 0.69 -19.34
C ILE A 55 7.64 -0.54 -18.41
N LYS A 56 7.64 -0.30 -17.09
CA LYS A 56 7.68 -1.41 -16.14
C LYS A 56 6.39 -2.20 -16.27
N ARG A 57 6.46 -3.49 -15.92
CA ARG A 57 5.28 -4.37 -15.92
C ARG A 57 4.12 -3.79 -15.09
N SER A 58 4.39 -2.96 -14.08
CA SER A 58 3.42 -2.32 -13.19
C SER A 58 2.67 -1.15 -13.82
N ASP A 59 3.09 -0.61 -14.96
CA ASP A 59 2.61 0.69 -15.40
C ASP A 59 1.27 0.57 -16.15
N ILE A 60 0.44 1.60 -16.03
CA ILE A 60 -0.92 1.66 -16.57
C ILE A 60 -1.01 2.83 -17.55
N LEU A 61 -1.40 2.55 -18.80
CA LEU A 61 -1.64 3.57 -19.81
C LEU A 61 -3.09 3.50 -20.26
N TYR A 62 -3.79 4.63 -20.15
CA TYR A 62 -5.11 4.84 -20.73
C TYR A 62 -5.05 5.95 -21.78
N LYS A 63 -5.74 5.72 -22.88
CA LYS A 63 -6.04 6.71 -23.90
C LYS A 63 -7.49 7.18 -23.72
N ILE A 64 -7.70 8.48 -23.85
CA ILE A 64 -9.00 9.12 -23.95
C ILE A 64 -9.11 9.67 -25.35
N GLU A 65 -9.94 9.02 -26.15
CA GLU A 65 -10.22 9.47 -27.52
C GLU A 65 -11.32 10.53 -27.49
N LYS A 66 -10.98 11.76 -27.91
CA LYS A 66 -11.99 12.77 -28.18
C LYS A 66 -12.37 12.70 -29.65
N GLY A 67 -13.67 12.62 -29.92
CA GLY A 67 -14.23 12.45 -31.27
C GLY A 67 -13.91 13.57 -32.28
N ASN A 68 -13.16 14.59 -31.88
CA ASN A 68 -12.66 15.68 -32.72
C ASN A 68 -11.16 15.52 -33.08
N GLY A 69 -10.55 14.35 -32.83
CA GLY A 69 -9.14 14.08 -33.13
C GLY A 69 -8.15 14.62 -32.10
N GLN A 70 -8.63 15.10 -30.94
CA GLN A 70 -7.79 15.55 -29.83
C GLN A 70 -7.64 14.43 -28.80
N ASP A 71 -6.78 13.46 -29.10
CA ASP A 71 -6.48 12.40 -28.14
C ASP A 71 -5.77 12.97 -26.91
N VAL A 72 -6.19 12.49 -25.72
CA VAL A 72 -5.51 12.76 -24.45
C VAL A 72 -5.07 11.44 -23.87
N TYR A 73 -3.79 11.31 -23.52
CA TYR A 73 -3.27 10.13 -22.88
C TYR A 73 -3.11 10.39 -21.38
N ILE A 74 -3.57 9.44 -20.57
CA ILE A 74 -3.33 9.38 -19.14
C ILE A 74 -2.39 8.22 -18.89
N TYR A 75 -1.16 8.55 -18.51
CA TYR A 75 -0.17 7.57 -18.13
C TYR A 75 -0.05 7.56 -16.61
N LEU A 76 -0.56 6.50 -16.00
CA LEU A 76 -0.40 6.23 -14.58
C LEU A 76 0.80 5.30 -14.40
N LEU A 77 1.88 5.88 -13.89
CA LEU A 77 3.01 5.16 -13.38
C LEU A 77 2.67 4.68 -11.97
N LEU A 78 2.48 3.37 -11.81
CA LEU A 78 2.31 2.77 -10.49
C LEU A 78 3.67 2.66 -9.85
N GLU A 79 3.90 3.50 -8.85
CA GLU A 79 5.15 3.52 -8.10
C GLU A 79 4.96 2.95 -6.73
N HIS A 80 4.89 1.63 -6.73
CA HIS A 80 4.92 0.92 -5.49
C HIS A 80 6.37 0.76 -5.02
N GLN A 81 6.86 1.70 -4.20
CA GLN A 81 8.09 1.53 -3.43
C GLN A 81 8.18 2.41 -2.17
N SER A 82 8.78 1.82 -1.13
CA SER A 82 9.24 2.48 0.11
C SER A 82 10.44 3.42 -0.08
N LYS A 83 10.90 3.66 -1.31
CA LYS A 83 12.05 4.49 -1.65
C LYS A 83 11.67 5.53 -2.70
N VAL A 84 12.00 6.77 -2.41
CA VAL A 84 11.87 7.88 -3.34
C VAL A 84 12.90 7.72 -4.44
N ASP A 85 12.46 7.59 -5.68
CA ASP A 85 13.33 7.65 -6.85
C ASP A 85 13.63 9.11 -7.19
N GLN A 86 14.88 9.50 -6.99
CA GLN A 86 15.33 10.88 -7.21
C GLN A 86 15.39 11.29 -8.68
N LEU A 87 15.24 10.38 -9.63
CA LEU A 87 15.19 10.70 -11.06
C LEU A 87 13.77 10.59 -11.61
N MET A 88 12.75 10.65 -10.75
CA MET A 88 11.37 10.42 -11.14
C MET A 88 10.89 11.31 -12.28
N ALA A 89 11.12 12.61 -12.16
CA ALA A 89 10.69 13.56 -13.18
C ALA A 89 11.38 13.30 -14.54
N PHE A 90 12.65 12.88 -14.54
CA PHE A 90 13.36 12.48 -15.75
C PHE A 90 12.78 11.19 -16.35
N ARG A 91 12.50 10.19 -15.50
CA ARG A 91 11.86 8.94 -15.95
C ARG A 91 10.49 9.20 -16.56
N MET A 92 9.70 10.06 -15.94
CA MET A 92 8.40 10.45 -16.49
C MET A 92 8.54 11.15 -17.84
N LEU A 93 9.50 12.08 -18.00
CA LEU A 93 9.77 12.69 -19.30
C LEU A 93 10.10 11.63 -20.36
N ALA A 94 10.96 10.66 -20.02
CA ALA A 94 11.29 9.56 -20.93
C ALA A 94 10.05 8.78 -21.36
N TYR A 95 9.15 8.44 -20.44
CA TYR A 95 7.89 7.77 -20.79
C TYR A 95 6.99 8.60 -21.70
N LYS A 96 6.85 9.90 -21.43
CA LYS A 96 6.08 10.81 -22.31
C LYS A 96 6.63 10.81 -23.73
N VAL A 97 7.95 10.93 -23.89
CA VAL A 97 8.61 10.87 -25.20
C VAL A 97 8.34 9.54 -25.90
N ARG A 98 8.42 8.41 -25.19
CA ARG A 98 8.14 7.08 -25.77
C ARG A 98 6.69 6.91 -26.23
N ILE A 99 5.74 7.40 -25.45
CA ILE A 99 4.31 7.38 -25.83
C ILE A 99 4.11 8.24 -27.09
N TRP A 100 4.76 9.41 -27.17
CA TRP A 100 4.73 10.23 -28.38
C TRP A 100 5.41 9.57 -29.58
N GLU A 101 6.53 8.87 -29.41
CA GLU A 101 7.16 8.09 -30.48
C GLU A 101 6.21 7.02 -31.02
N GLN A 102 5.48 6.32 -30.16
CA GLN A 102 4.47 5.35 -30.57
C GLN A 102 3.30 6.03 -31.30
N TYR A 103 2.82 7.17 -30.77
CA TYR A 103 1.76 7.95 -31.40
C TYR A 103 2.14 8.40 -32.81
N VAL A 104 3.36 8.92 -33.00
CA VAL A 104 3.90 9.32 -34.32
C VAL A 104 3.99 8.10 -35.25
N LYS A 105 4.43 6.95 -34.75
CA LYS A 105 4.50 5.72 -35.56
C LYS A 105 3.12 5.26 -36.03
N SER A 106 2.09 5.35 -35.19
CA SER A 106 0.72 4.97 -35.57
C SER A 106 0.03 6.01 -36.46
N HIS A 107 0.51 7.26 -36.47
CA HIS A 107 -0.01 8.38 -37.27
C HIS A 107 1.02 8.89 -38.27
N LYS A 108 1.77 7.97 -38.92
CA LYS A 108 2.94 8.32 -39.72
C LYS A 108 2.64 9.36 -40.81
N LYS A 109 1.54 9.20 -41.54
CA LYS A 109 1.17 10.11 -42.64
C LYS A 109 0.74 11.48 -42.14
N GLU A 110 0.01 11.51 -41.03
CA GLU A 110 -0.45 12.71 -40.37
C GLU A 110 0.74 13.47 -39.76
N SER A 111 1.73 12.74 -39.22
CA SER A 111 2.90 13.32 -38.55
C SER A 111 3.80 14.18 -39.45
N GLU A 112 3.73 13.97 -40.77
CA GLU A 112 4.46 14.75 -41.76
C GLU A 112 3.72 16.05 -42.15
N GLN A 113 2.49 16.25 -41.69
CA GLN A 113 1.68 17.41 -42.01
C GLN A 113 2.02 18.59 -41.08
N LYS A 114 2.05 19.82 -41.63
CA LYS A 114 2.35 21.07 -40.90
C LYS A 114 1.48 21.29 -39.64
N GLY A 115 0.24 20.78 -39.66
CA GLY A 115 -0.72 20.94 -38.57
C GLY A 115 -0.65 19.88 -37.48
N PHE A 116 0.20 18.86 -37.61
CA PHE A 116 0.27 17.76 -36.66
C PHE A 116 0.72 18.23 -35.28
N LYS A 117 0.08 17.68 -34.24
CA LYS A 117 0.40 17.96 -32.85
C LYS A 117 0.49 16.66 -32.08
N LEU A 118 1.40 16.62 -31.12
CA LEU A 118 1.47 15.53 -30.15
C LEU A 118 0.32 15.65 -29.14
N PRO A 119 -0.24 14.53 -28.68
CA PRO A 119 -1.32 14.53 -27.71
C PRO A 119 -0.81 14.94 -26.33
N VAL A 120 -1.69 15.46 -25.48
CA VAL A 120 -1.36 15.76 -24.09
C VAL A 120 -1.16 14.46 -23.32
N ILE A 121 -0.11 14.38 -22.49
CA ILE A 121 0.13 13.25 -21.58
C ILE A 121 0.11 13.73 -20.12
N ILE A 122 -0.88 13.27 -19.37
CA ILE A 122 -0.93 13.43 -17.91
C ILE A 122 -0.14 12.28 -17.30
N GLY A 123 1.02 12.59 -16.73
CA GLY A 123 1.82 11.64 -15.97
C GLY A 123 1.36 11.64 -14.52
N ILE A 124 1.07 10.48 -13.95
CA ILE A 124 0.66 10.33 -12.56
C ILE A 124 1.61 9.35 -11.87
N VAL A 125 2.08 9.70 -10.69
CA VAL A 125 2.84 8.82 -9.79
C VAL A 125 1.96 8.52 -8.59
N PHE A 126 1.50 7.28 -8.48
CA PHE A 126 0.82 6.80 -7.26
C PHE A 126 1.87 6.27 -6.28
N TYR A 127 1.95 6.88 -5.10
CA TYR A 127 2.95 6.57 -4.08
C TYR A 127 2.29 6.23 -2.74
N ASP A 128 2.53 5.02 -2.24
CA ASP A 128 2.01 4.49 -0.97
C ASP A 128 3.10 4.28 0.09
N GLY A 129 4.34 4.73 -0.17
CA GLY A 129 5.48 4.52 0.71
C GLY A 129 5.41 5.32 2.02
N LYS A 130 6.04 4.76 3.07
CA LYS A 130 6.12 5.38 4.41
C LYS A 130 7.01 6.62 4.48
N ALA A 131 8.04 6.69 3.64
CA ALA A 131 8.99 7.81 3.64
C ALA A 131 8.33 9.06 3.05
N LYS A 132 8.77 10.25 3.49
CA LYS A 132 8.35 11.50 2.87
C LYS A 132 8.85 11.52 1.42
N TRP A 133 7.98 11.88 0.48
CA TRP A 133 8.38 12.10 -0.91
C TRP A 133 9.28 13.34 -1.02
N THR A 134 10.47 13.18 -1.61
CA THR A 134 11.47 14.26 -1.74
C THR A 134 11.94 14.48 -3.18
N SER A 135 11.48 13.68 -4.14
CA SER A 135 11.84 13.90 -5.55
C SER A 135 11.04 15.07 -6.11
N PRO A 136 11.68 15.99 -6.83
CA PRO A 136 11.02 16.97 -7.70
C PRO A 136 9.96 16.36 -8.62
N MET A 137 8.92 17.14 -8.85
CA MET A 137 7.78 16.79 -9.71
C MET A 137 7.90 17.34 -11.13
N ASP A 138 8.82 18.28 -11.36
CA ASP A 138 9.18 18.82 -12.67
C ASP A 138 10.62 18.40 -13.02
N VAL A 139 10.85 17.98 -14.27
CA VAL A 139 12.20 17.64 -14.75
C VAL A 139 13.11 18.85 -14.74
N LYS A 140 12.56 20.07 -14.85
CA LYS A 140 13.30 21.33 -14.76
C LYS A 140 14.20 21.37 -13.52
N GLU A 141 13.68 20.92 -12.37
CA GLU A 141 14.39 20.90 -11.08
C GLU A 141 15.48 19.81 -11.00
N LYS A 142 15.62 18.98 -12.04
CA LYS A 142 16.71 17.99 -12.19
C LYS A 142 17.78 18.41 -13.19
N ILE A 143 17.60 19.56 -13.83
CA ILE A 143 18.59 20.11 -14.76
C ILE A 143 19.42 21.13 -13.99
N THR A 144 20.74 21.09 -14.18
CA THR A 144 21.64 22.10 -13.59
C THR A 144 21.27 23.49 -14.09
N GLU A 145 20.99 24.41 -13.17
CA GLU A 145 20.73 25.80 -13.52
C GLU A 145 22.04 26.50 -13.90
N ILE A 146 22.05 27.15 -15.07
CA ILE A 146 23.14 28.00 -15.53
C ILE A 146 22.57 29.40 -15.72
N LYS A 147 23.24 30.40 -15.13
CA LYS A 147 22.81 31.80 -15.18
C LYS A 147 22.63 32.27 -16.62
N ASN A 148 21.50 32.94 -16.90
CA ASN A 148 21.11 33.44 -18.22
C ASN A 148 20.84 32.33 -19.27
N MET A 149 20.54 31.09 -18.84
CA MET A 149 20.16 29.97 -19.72
C MET A 149 18.81 29.36 -19.34
N GLU A 150 17.98 30.10 -18.61
CA GLU A 150 16.71 29.61 -18.05
C GLU A 150 15.70 29.24 -19.14
N GLU A 151 15.80 29.84 -20.33
CA GLU A 151 14.94 29.57 -21.49
C GLU A 151 15.18 28.20 -22.14
N TYR A 152 16.34 27.59 -21.92
CA TYR A 152 16.68 26.27 -22.46
C TYR A 152 16.20 25.11 -21.58
N LEU A 153 15.62 25.41 -20.43
CA LEU A 153 15.13 24.40 -19.49
C LEU A 153 13.83 23.77 -20.00
N ILE A 154 13.78 22.43 -19.98
CA ILE A 154 12.58 21.68 -20.33
C ILE A 154 11.70 21.54 -19.10
N LYS A 155 10.42 21.87 -19.25
CA LYS A 155 9.38 21.62 -18.25
C LYS A 155 8.59 20.38 -18.59
N ALA A 156 8.50 19.44 -17.66
CA ALA A 156 7.70 18.24 -17.79
C ALA A 156 7.23 17.74 -16.43
N ASN A 157 6.04 18.17 -16.03
CA ASN A 157 5.44 17.83 -14.75
C ASN A 157 4.78 16.46 -14.72
N TYR A 158 4.63 15.92 -13.53
CA TYR A 158 3.70 14.84 -13.20
C TYR A 158 2.89 15.16 -11.94
N GLU A 159 1.74 14.52 -11.81
CA GLU A 159 0.90 14.57 -10.62
C GLU A 159 1.34 13.51 -9.61
N LEU A 160 1.65 13.91 -8.37
CA LEU A 160 1.97 12.99 -7.30
C LEU A 160 0.74 12.72 -6.42
N ILE A 161 0.28 11.48 -6.39
CA ILE A 161 -0.77 11.02 -5.48
C ILE A 161 -0.09 10.23 -4.36
N ASN A 162 0.19 10.92 -3.26
CA ASN A 162 0.84 10.33 -2.09
C ASN A 162 -0.18 9.88 -1.04
N LEU A 163 -0.42 8.57 -0.95
CA LEU A 163 -1.41 7.96 -0.05
C LEU A 163 -1.17 8.28 1.43
N SER A 164 0.09 8.42 1.86
CA SER A 164 0.43 8.85 3.21
C SER A 164 -0.15 10.22 3.55
N ASN A 165 -0.17 11.14 2.58
CA ASN A 165 -0.60 12.53 2.77
C ASN A 165 -2.13 12.72 2.62
N ILE A 166 -2.84 11.74 2.08
CA ILE A 166 -4.30 11.81 1.93
C ILE A 166 -4.95 11.63 3.30
N LYS A 167 -5.85 12.53 3.69
CA LYS A 167 -6.62 12.43 4.94
C LYS A 167 -7.53 11.19 4.90
N GLU A 168 -7.65 10.47 6.02
CA GLU A 168 -8.55 9.32 6.13
C GLU A 168 -9.98 9.69 5.81
N GLU A 169 -10.43 10.86 6.28
CA GLU A 169 -11.77 11.35 6.03
C GLU A 169 -12.02 11.57 4.53
N THR A 170 -10.99 11.92 3.74
CA THR A 170 -11.09 12.01 2.28
C THR A 170 -11.33 10.64 1.65
N ILE A 171 -10.62 9.61 2.11
CA ILE A 171 -10.74 8.24 1.58
C ILE A 171 -12.10 7.63 1.97
N ILE A 172 -12.53 7.78 3.22
CA ILE A 172 -13.82 7.31 3.72
C ILE A 172 -14.98 7.96 2.94
N ASN A 173 -14.86 9.26 2.65
CA ASN A 173 -15.89 9.98 1.89
C ASN A 173 -15.96 9.61 0.40
N MET A 174 -15.01 8.82 -0.13
CA MET A 174 -15.11 8.28 -1.49
C MET A 174 -16.31 7.32 -1.61
N LYS A 175 -16.66 6.62 -0.52
CA LYS A 175 -17.82 5.72 -0.43
C LYS A 175 -17.94 4.76 -1.63
N ASN A 176 -16.81 4.17 -2.00
CA ASN A 176 -16.68 3.26 -3.14
C ASN A 176 -15.64 2.17 -2.83
N ALA A 177 -15.56 1.15 -3.69
CA ALA A 177 -14.63 0.03 -3.51
C ALA A 177 -13.16 0.47 -3.42
N LEU A 178 -12.77 1.46 -4.22
CA LEU A 178 -11.42 2.03 -4.22
C LEU A 178 -11.05 2.60 -2.85
N GLY A 179 -11.96 3.32 -2.20
CA GLY A 179 -11.73 3.89 -0.88
C GLY A 179 -11.39 2.83 0.18
N VAL A 180 -12.09 1.69 0.17
CA VAL A 180 -11.83 0.58 1.11
C VAL A 180 -10.43 0.01 0.90
N ILE A 181 -10.04 -0.21 -0.35
CA ILE A 181 -8.72 -0.75 -0.71
C ILE A 181 -7.61 0.24 -0.33
N LEU A 182 -7.76 1.52 -0.66
CA LEU A 182 -6.81 2.57 -0.31
C LEU A 182 -6.67 2.74 1.21
N LEU A 183 -7.77 2.66 1.96
CA LEU A 183 -7.74 2.77 3.42
C LEU A 183 -7.00 1.59 4.07
N THR A 184 -7.20 0.39 3.52
CA THR A 184 -6.52 -0.84 3.95
C THR A 184 -5.02 -0.76 3.73
N ASP A 185 -4.59 -0.17 2.62
CA ASP A 185 -3.16 -0.02 2.32
C ASP A 185 -2.51 1.22 2.95
N LYS A 186 -3.32 2.22 3.30
CA LYS A 186 -2.85 3.52 3.79
C LYS A 186 -1.84 3.36 4.93
N PRO A 187 -0.63 3.94 4.83
CA PRO A 187 0.31 3.97 5.92
C PRO A 187 -0.13 4.97 7.01
N ASN A 188 0.23 4.67 8.26
CA ASN A 188 0.03 5.55 9.42
C ASN A 188 -1.44 5.94 9.68
N VAL A 189 -2.37 4.98 9.55
CA VAL A 189 -3.77 5.19 9.93
C VAL A 189 -3.88 5.50 11.43
N LYS A 190 -4.73 6.47 11.80
CA LYS A 190 -4.98 6.91 13.18
C LYS A 190 -5.54 5.79 14.04
N ILE A 191 -6.46 5.01 13.49
CA ILE A 191 -7.01 3.81 14.12
C ILE A 191 -5.90 2.75 14.16
N LYS A 192 -5.29 2.60 15.34
CA LYS A 192 -4.13 1.71 15.53
C LYS A 192 -4.51 0.24 15.66
N LYS A 193 -5.72 -0.05 16.13
CA LYS A 193 -6.19 -1.43 16.32
C LYS A 193 -6.88 -1.89 15.06
N MET A 194 -6.48 -3.06 14.55
CA MET A 194 -7.03 -3.60 13.32
C MET A 194 -8.52 -3.94 13.46
N GLU A 195 -8.94 -4.47 14.61
CA GLU A 195 -10.35 -4.77 14.90
C GLU A 195 -11.25 -3.52 14.74
N GLU A 196 -10.81 -2.36 15.26
CA GLU A 196 -11.56 -1.10 15.17
C GLU A 196 -11.59 -0.58 13.72
N LEU A 197 -10.51 -0.78 12.97
CA LEU A 197 -10.44 -0.39 11.56
C LEU A 197 -11.38 -1.24 10.70
N LEU A 198 -11.34 -2.56 10.88
CA LEU A 198 -12.20 -3.51 10.16
C LEU A 198 -13.68 -3.27 10.47
N LYS A 199 -14.00 -3.05 11.74
CA LYS A 199 -15.35 -2.69 12.18
C LYS A 199 -15.85 -1.41 11.52
N MET A 200 -15.04 -0.35 11.53
CA MET A 200 -15.39 0.91 10.87
C MET A 200 -15.56 0.75 9.36
N ILE A 201 -14.67 0.01 8.68
CA ILE A 201 -14.83 -0.28 7.25
C ILE A 201 -16.16 -0.99 6.99
N ASN A 202 -16.50 -2.00 7.79
CA ASN A 202 -17.73 -2.77 7.61
C ASN A 202 -18.98 -1.92 7.88
N GLU A 203 -19.07 -1.33 9.07
CA GLU A 203 -20.25 -0.61 9.54
C GLU A 203 -20.43 0.74 8.84
N ASP A 204 -19.35 1.49 8.58
CA ASP A 204 -19.45 2.85 8.07
C ASP A 204 -19.27 2.99 6.55
N ILE A 205 -18.64 2.02 5.90
CA ILE A 205 -18.38 2.07 4.46
C ILE A 205 -19.17 0.98 3.74
N ILE A 206 -18.80 -0.29 3.93
CA ILE A 206 -19.33 -1.44 3.17
C ILE A 206 -20.85 -1.55 3.29
N SER A 207 -21.40 -1.46 4.50
CA SER A 207 -22.85 -1.57 4.72
C SER A 207 -23.66 -0.46 4.03
N LYS A 208 -23.01 0.68 3.75
CA LYS A 208 -23.61 1.89 3.16
C LYS A 208 -23.26 2.07 1.68
N LEU A 209 -22.47 1.17 1.09
CA LEU A 209 -22.15 1.22 -0.34
C LEU A 209 -23.42 0.96 -1.18
N PRO A 210 -23.58 1.66 -2.32
CA PRO A 210 -24.52 1.23 -3.36
C PRO A 210 -24.23 -0.19 -3.83
N GLU A 211 -25.24 -0.93 -4.31
CA GLU A 211 -25.06 -2.31 -4.78
C GLU A 211 -24.00 -2.43 -5.88
N GLU A 212 -23.96 -1.49 -6.83
CA GLU A 212 -22.92 -1.44 -7.88
C GLU A 212 -21.50 -1.35 -7.29
N GLU A 213 -21.31 -0.63 -6.18
CA GLU A 213 -20.01 -0.52 -5.51
C GLU A 213 -19.70 -1.73 -4.62
N LYS A 214 -20.72 -2.43 -4.11
CA LYS A 214 -20.53 -3.71 -3.42
C LYS A 214 -20.06 -4.78 -4.40
N GLU A 215 -20.69 -4.88 -5.57
CA GLU A 215 -20.27 -5.80 -6.64
C GLU A 215 -18.85 -5.50 -7.09
N LYS A 216 -18.52 -4.20 -7.26
CA LYS A 216 -17.17 -3.76 -7.58
C LYS A 216 -16.16 -4.13 -6.51
N PHE A 217 -16.49 -3.95 -5.23
CA PHE A 217 -15.63 -4.38 -4.13
C PHE A 217 -15.46 -5.89 -4.12
N ASP A 218 -16.55 -6.64 -4.30
CA ASP A 218 -16.53 -8.11 -4.31
C ASP A 218 -15.60 -8.66 -5.39
N LYS A 219 -15.66 -8.08 -6.61
CA LYS A 219 -14.73 -8.39 -7.71
C LYS A 219 -13.25 -8.18 -7.32
N HIS A 220 -12.97 -7.21 -6.45
CA HIS A 220 -11.62 -6.84 -6.02
C HIS A 220 -11.32 -7.25 -4.56
N ARG A 221 -12.13 -8.12 -3.93
CA ARG A 221 -11.97 -8.47 -2.50
C ARG A 221 -10.63 -9.17 -2.22
N ASN A 222 -10.11 -9.90 -3.20
CA ASN A 222 -8.81 -10.56 -3.10
C ASN A 222 -7.67 -9.54 -2.94
N ALA A 223 -7.76 -8.39 -3.62
CA ALA A 223 -6.82 -7.29 -3.42
C ALA A 223 -6.86 -6.80 -1.97
N PHE A 224 -8.06 -6.61 -1.41
CA PHE A 224 -8.24 -6.23 -0.01
C PHE A 224 -7.64 -7.26 0.96
N LEU A 225 -7.95 -8.55 0.80
CA LEU A 225 -7.45 -9.61 1.66
C LEU A 225 -5.92 -9.73 1.61
N GLU A 226 -5.32 -9.65 0.42
CA GLU A 226 -3.87 -9.66 0.27
C GLU A 226 -3.20 -8.44 0.92
N LEU A 227 -3.78 -7.25 0.78
CA LEU A 227 -3.27 -6.04 1.41
C LEU A 227 -3.37 -6.12 2.93
N LEU A 228 -4.49 -6.64 3.46
CA LEU A 228 -4.68 -6.87 4.88
C LEU A 228 -3.64 -7.87 5.41
N ARG A 229 -3.46 -9.00 4.73
CA ARG A 229 -2.45 -10.03 5.04
C ARG A 229 -1.03 -9.49 5.01
N LYS A 230 -0.71 -8.51 4.15
CA LYS A 230 0.61 -7.85 4.16
C LYS A 230 0.76 -6.78 5.24
N ARG A 231 -0.35 -6.29 5.77
CA ARG A 231 -0.39 -5.29 6.83
C ARG A 231 -0.36 -5.92 8.22
N THR A 232 -0.82 -7.17 8.35
CA THR A 232 -0.93 -7.91 9.61
C THR A 232 -0.16 -9.22 9.55
N ASP A 233 0.43 -9.65 10.67
CA ASP A 233 1.06 -10.98 10.79
C ASP A 233 0.10 -12.01 11.42
N TYR A 234 -1.20 -11.93 11.10
CA TYR A 234 -2.23 -12.79 11.67
C TYR A 234 -2.23 -14.17 11.00
N GLU A 235 -1.77 -15.19 11.70
CA GLU A 235 -1.67 -16.57 11.18
C GLU A 235 -3.04 -17.13 10.74
N GLU A 236 -4.12 -16.81 11.46
CA GLU A 236 -5.48 -17.29 11.13
C GLU A 236 -5.97 -16.74 9.78
N ILE A 237 -5.51 -15.56 9.33
CA ILE A 237 -5.83 -15.04 7.99
C ILE A 237 -5.17 -15.90 6.90
N GLU A 238 -3.94 -16.37 7.12
CA GLU A 238 -3.23 -17.24 6.18
C GLU A 238 -3.90 -18.62 6.11
N GLU A 239 -4.23 -19.21 7.26
CA GLU A 239 -4.86 -20.54 7.34
C GLU A 239 -6.24 -20.57 6.70
N ARG A 240 -7.03 -19.50 6.87
CA ARG A 240 -8.41 -19.41 6.41
C ARG A 240 -8.55 -18.60 5.12
N PHE A 241 -7.46 -18.34 4.41
CA PHE A 241 -7.43 -17.42 3.28
C PHE A 241 -8.43 -17.80 2.17
N GLU A 242 -8.45 -19.08 1.78
CA GLU A 242 -9.39 -19.57 0.75
C GLU A 242 -10.85 -19.59 1.24
N GLU A 243 -11.08 -19.83 2.54
CA GLU A 243 -12.42 -19.73 3.13
C GLU A 243 -12.92 -18.28 3.08
N LEU A 244 -12.09 -17.33 3.53
CA LEU A 244 -12.39 -15.89 3.55
C LEU A 244 -12.69 -15.36 2.14
N LYS A 245 -11.97 -15.85 1.13
CA LYS A 245 -12.22 -15.51 -0.27
C LYS A 245 -13.58 -15.92 -0.75
N GLU A 246 -14.23 -16.93 -0.21
CA GLU A 246 -15.53 -17.41 -0.70
C GLU A 246 -16.70 -16.93 0.17
N MET A 247 -16.42 -16.24 1.27
CA MET A 247 -17.45 -15.69 2.15
C MET A 247 -18.16 -14.49 1.52
N GLU A 248 -19.44 -14.35 1.85
CA GLU A 248 -20.14 -13.08 1.65
C GLU A 248 -19.41 -11.95 2.37
N VAL A 249 -19.26 -10.80 1.69
CA VAL A 249 -18.47 -9.66 2.18
C VAL A 249 -18.79 -9.26 3.64
N PRO A 250 -20.07 -9.09 4.06
CA PRO A 250 -20.36 -8.74 5.45
C PRO A 250 -19.88 -9.80 6.46
N LYS A 251 -20.00 -11.09 6.12
CA LYS A 251 -19.53 -12.20 6.94
C LYS A 251 -18.01 -12.28 6.97
N MET A 252 -17.35 -12.01 5.84
CA MET A 252 -15.90 -11.90 5.75
C MET A 252 -15.38 -10.84 6.73
N PHE A 253 -15.96 -9.63 6.73
CA PHE A 253 -15.54 -8.56 7.65
C PHE A 253 -15.75 -8.91 9.13
N ASN A 254 -16.90 -9.50 9.49
CA ASN A 254 -17.14 -9.95 10.86
C ASN A 254 -16.10 -11.00 11.30
N THR A 255 -15.77 -11.94 10.41
CA THR A 255 -14.75 -12.97 10.69
C THR A 255 -13.37 -12.35 10.87
N LEU A 256 -12.98 -11.39 10.02
CA LEU A 256 -11.71 -10.68 10.14
C LEU A 256 -11.64 -9.84 11.44
N GLU A 257 -12.75 -9.23 11.86
CA GLU A 257 -12.82 -8.53 13.15
C GLU A 257 -12.59 -9.49 14.33
N GLU A 258 -13.21 -10.67 14.31
CA GLU A 258 -12.99 -11.70 15.32
C GLU A 258 -11.54 -12.19 15.36
N ILE A 259 -10.93 -12.44 14.20
CA ILE A 259 -9.51 -12.81 14.09
C ILE A 259 -8.63 -11.74 14.73
N ALA A 260 -8.81 -10.48 14.32
CA ALA A 260 -8.04 -9.36 14.86
C ALA A 260 -8.18 -9.20 16.37
N LYS A 261 -9.38 -9.47 16.91
CA LYS A 261 -9.64 -9.45 18.35
C LYS A 261 -8.93 -10.58 19.08
N ARG A 262 -8.99 -11.82 18.57
CA ARG A 262 -8.29 -12.97 19.16
C ARG A 262 -6.78 -12.77 19.17
N ASP A 263 -6.20 -12.30 18.07
CA ASP A 263 -4.76 -12.03 18.00
C ASP A 263 -4.33 -10.94 18.98
N ARG A 264 -5.16 -9.90 19.15
CA ARG A 264 -4.92 -8.87 20.16
C ARG A 264 -4.96 -9.44 21.59
N GLU A 265 -5.92 -10.33 21.88
CA GLU A 265 -6.04 -10.98 23.18
C GLU A 265 -4.85 -11.90 23.47
N LYS A 266 -4.43 -12.71 22.49
CA LYS A 266 -3.21 -13.54 22.56
C LYS A 266 -1.97 -12.68 22.84
N ALA A 267 -1.73 -11.64 22.05
CA ALA A 267 -0.59 -10.75 22.21
C ALA A 267 -0.55 -10.05 23.57
N LYS A 268 -1.72 -9.76 24.17
CA LYS A 268 -1.81 -9.18 25.52
C LYS A 268 -1.41 -10.18 26.60
N VAL A 269 -1.81 -11.45 26.46
CA VAL A 269 -1.45 -12.53 27.40
C VAL A 269 0.05 -12.82 27.29
N GLU A 270 0.56 -13.00 26.07
CA GLU A 270 1.99 -13.23 25.81
C GLU A 270 2.85 -12.08 26.33
N GLY A 271 2.48 -10.83 26.03
CA GLY A 271 3.21 -9.66 26.52
C GLY A 271 3.20 -9.53 28.05
N LYS A 272 2.14 -10.00 28.72
CA LYS A 272 2.10 -10.06 30.19
C LYS A 272 3.06 -11.13 30.71
N ILE A 273 3.04 -12.33 30.13
CA ILE A 273 3.93 -13.43 30.52
C ILE A 273 5.40 -13.04 30.29
N GLU A 274 5.71 -12.42 29.15
CA GLU A 274 7.07 -11.95 28.84
C GLU A 274 7.53 -10.86 29.81
N GLY A 275 6.65 -9.91 30.16
CA GLY A 275 6.95 -8.91 31.19
C GLY A 275 7.17 -9.54 32.57
N GLU A 276 6.44 -10.59 32.91
CA GLU A 276 6.65 -11.35 34.15
C GLU A 276 7.98 -12.12 34.14
N LYS A 277 8.35 -12.71 33.01
CA LYS A 277 9.66 -13.36 32.81
C LYS A 277 10.81 -12.39 33.02
N GLU A 278 10.75 -11.20 32.41
CA GLU A 278 11.79 -10.18 32.58
C GLU A 278 11.93 -9.74 34.04
N LEU A 279 10.81 -9.51 34.73
CA LEU A 279 10.83 -9.11 36.12
C LEU A 279 11.39 -10.22 37.03
N ILE A 280 11.03 -11.48 36.75
CA ILE A 280 11.58 -12.63 37.47
C ILE A 280 13.09 -12.71 37.29
N ILE A 281 13.58 -12.55 36.06
CA ILE A 281 15.01 -12.55 35.75
C ILE A 281 15.73 -11.44 36.51
N GLU A 282 15.19 -10.21 36.52
CA GLU A 282 15.79 -9.08 37.23
C GLU A 282 15.86 -9.34 38.75
N ILE A 283 14.79 -9.84 39.35
CA ILE A 283 14.75 -10.15 40.79
C ILE A 283 15.73 -11.27 41.14
N LEU A 284 15.76 -12.36 40.37
CA LEU A 284 16.64 -13.51 40.67
C LEU A 284 18.12 -13.16 40.47
N ASN A 285 18.43 -12.35 39.46
CA ASN A 285 19.78 -11.81 39.26
C ASN A 285 20.23 -10.95 40.45
N GLN A 286 19.35 -10.07 40.97
CA GLN A 286 19.64 -9.30 42.18
C GLN A 286 19.81 -10.17 43.43
N ARG A 287 19.07 -11.28 43.56
CA ARG A 287 19.13 -12.17 44.73
C ARG A 287 20.37 -13.06 44.73
N PHE A 288 20.76 -13.60 43.58
CA PHE A 288 21.79 -14.64 43.48
C PHE A 288 23.10 -14.18 42.86
N GLY A 289 23.12 -13.02 42.19
CA GLY A 289 24.34 -12.45 41.62
C GLY A 289 25.06 -13.43 40.68
N GLU A 290 26.34 -13.70 40.96
CA GLU A 290 27.20 -14.55 40.11
C GLU A 290 26.70 -15.98 39.94
N ASP A 291 25.89 -16.49 40.88
CA ASP A 291 25.34 -17.85 40.79
C ASP A 291 24.19 -17.96 39.76
N PHE A 292 23.58 -16.82 39.37
CA PHE A 292 22.52 -16.75 38.36
C PHE A 292 23.10 -16.39 36.99
N ASP A 293 23.39 -17.43 36.20
CA ASP A 293 24.03 -17.29 34.89
C ASP A 293 23.04 -17.08 33.72
N LYS A 294 23.59 -16.78 32.55
CA LYS A 294 22.82 -16.62 31.31
C LYS A 294 22.03 -17.88 30.90
N SER A 295 22.45 -19.07 31.35
CA SER A 295 21.73 -20.30 31.04
C SER A 295 20.40 -20.34 31.79
N LEU A 296 20.38 -19.89 33.05
CA LEU A 296 19.15 -19.76 33.83
C LEU A 296 18.23 -18.68 33.27
N GLU A 297 18.77 -17.55 32.79
CA GLU A 297 17.98 -16.52 32.09
C GLU A 297 17.26 -17.09 30.86
N GLU A 298 17.98 -17.80 29.98
CA GLU A 298 17.39 -18.40 28.78
C GLU A 298 16.35 -19.47 29.13
N LYS A 299 16.58 -20.26 30.17
CA LYS A 299 15.61 -21.26 30.65
C LYS A 299 14.32 -20.60 31.14
N ILE A 300 14.39 -19.46 31.82
CA ILE A 300 13.20 -18.71 32.26
C ILE A 300 12.47 -18.10 31.05
N ARG A 301 13.21 -17.52 30.09
CA ARG A 301 12.61 -16.99 28.85
C ARG A 301 11.84 -18.06 28.08
N ASN A 302 12.35 -19.29 28.06
CA ASN A 302 11.73 -20.43 27.36
C ASN A 302 10.72 -21.24 28.22
N ALA A 303 10.57 -20.92 29.50
CA ALA A 303 9.66 -21.64 30.39
C ALA A 303 8.18 -21.37 30.04
N ASN A 304 7.33 -22.38 30.30
CA ASN A 304 5.89 -22.27 30.13
C ASN A 304 5.24 -21.45 31.27
N GLU A 305 3.97 -21.07 31.12
CA GLU A 305 3.26 -20.25 32.11
C GLU A 305 3.18 -20.92 33.50
N GLU A 306 3.08 -22.24 33.57
CA GLU A 306 3.00 -22.97 34.83
C GLU A 306 4.30 -22.86 35.63
N THR A 307 5.44 -23.12 34.98
CA THR A 307 6.79 -22.97 35.57
C THR A 307 7.03 -21.54 36.02
N ILE A 308 6.65 -20.55 35.22
CA ILE A 308 6.76 -19.13 35.58
C ILE A 308 5.93 -18.79 36.83
N ASN A 309 4.71 -19.30 36.92
CA ASN A 309 3.86 -19.11 38.09
C ASN A 309 4.42 -19.80 39.35
N GLN A 310 5.04 -20.98 39.21
CA GLN A 310 5.71 -21.68 40.31
C GLN A 310 6.91 -20.86 40.84
N ILE A 311 7.76 -20.35 39.96
CA ILE A 311 8.90 -19.50 40.33
C ILE A 311 8.40 -18.23 41.02
N LYS A 312 7.42 -17.55 40.41
CA LYS A 312 6.83 -16.31 40.92
C LYS A 312 6.27 -16.46 42.34
N LYS A 313 5.59 -17.57 42.64
CA LYS A 313 5.00 -17.82 43.97
C LYS A 313 6.05 -17.93 45.07
N ASN A 314 7.23 -18.46 44.73
CA ASN A 314 8.32 -18.71 45.66
C ASN A 314 9.50 -17.73 45.47
N ILE A 315 9.33 -16.67 44.69
CA ILE A 315 10.45 -15.87 44.15
C ILE A 315 11.35 -15.24 45.22
N LEU A 316 10.84 -15.01 46.43
CA LEU A 316 11.60 -14.44 47.55
C LEU A 316 12.25 -15.51 48.46
N SER A 317 11.77 -16.75 48.42
CA SER A 317 12.20 -17.84 49.31
C SER A 317 12.92 -18.97 48.59
N ILE A 318 12.79 -19.05 47.26
CA ILE A 318 13.42 -20.08 46.43
C ILE A 318 14.95 -19.98 46.55
N THR A 319 15.59 -21.14 46.66
CA THR A 319 17.05 -21.33 46.59
C THR A 319 17.50 -21.56 45.16
N ILE A 320 18.80 -21.44 44.87
CA ILE A 320 19.27 -21.58 43.50
C ILE A 320 19.23 -23.03 43.00
N GLU A 321 19.38 -24.00 43.90
CA GLU A 321 19.22 -25.42 43.62
C GLU A 321 17.76 -25.74 43.25
N GLU A 322 16.80 -25.25 44.03
CA GLU A 322 15.36 -25.40 43.74
C GLU A 322 14.99 -24.75 42.40
N LEU A 323 15.54 -23.56 42.11
CA LEU A 323 15.34 -22.89 40.83
C LEU A 323 15.89 -23.74 39.66
N LYS A 324 17.08 -24.32 39.81
CA LYS A 324 17.67 -25.23 38.83
C LYS A 324 16.82 -26.48 38.62
N GLU A 325 16.16 -27.00 39.66
CA GLU A 325 15.25 -28.15 39.55
C GLU A 325 13.93 -27.81 38.84
N ILE A 326 13.36 -26.64 39.12
CA ILE A 326 12.14 -26.17 38.45
C ILE A 326 12.38 -25.89 36.96
N LEU A 327 13.62 -25.52 36.59
CA LEU A 327 14.05 -25.21 35.22
C LEU A 327 14.80 -26.37 34.51
N LYS A 328 14.69 -27.60 35.02
CA LYS A 328 15.10 -28.82 34.31
C LYS A 328 14.06 -29.19 33.26
#